data_AF-A0A426ZRW6-F1
#
_entry.id   AF-A0A426ZRW6-F1
#
_cell.length_a   1.000
_cell.length_b   1.000
_cell.length_c   1.000
_cell.angle_alpha   90.00
_cell.angle_beta   90.00
_cell.angle_gamma   90.00
#
_symmetry.space_group_name_H-M   'P 1'
#
loop_
_entity.id
_entity.type
_entity.pdbx_description
1 polymer ?
#
loop_
_entity_poly.entity_id
_entity_poly.type
_entity_poly.pdbx_seq_one_letter_code
_entity_poly.pdbx_strand_id
1 'polypeptide(L)'
;MRSKSTKDSPASLDSSDSRSLKIMSFAKTAPSPEVNFLFHHKLLSLDVIFLLVLMFDFFQKQNARVSDVQQQLSKLREELNKEKEEKSRAIEELTDMKRSVASQRNGGENKLKMEALEKEVQKAKESERKLLESLVYQTKLLEQTKISLEEAKLENRSLRETNRSLEGSVNLGSRSSRKSEKHLLGNDPLPMVHAEEEIRVLKNELQLATEAEEKSKIAMDGLAIALKEVTTENNHLKRTLSVAQSELEKARAEAEQSKSLLRSMEEKFQAASAESERLQFELEESVAAWNEKESSFIKCVKMSEEEITNAKAENDNLVQSQRVVREENANLRDILKHAVNEASIVKESLEIARNENSELKDLLAEKESNLQSLKQEYECLKVSEAAATDSVQGLKSLFAATSTMDSSQLVSSLETESIMVSDSKASKFSSERWRNGNPRIQKGRRHSIGEPGKFNGSLYGGGGSPEQNGVLCASLSNVSDLRDASSIVAYDEETLISDGFDHTDAKLKKKKTILRRFADMLRRKHSYKQNSSYL
;
A
#
# COMPACT_ATOMS: atom_id res chain seq x y z
N MET A 1 5.74 7.72 -50.11
CA MET A 1 6.29 7.04 -51.31
C MET A 1 6.53 5.56 -50.98
N ARG A 2 6.78 4.74 -52.01
CA ARG A 2 7.55 3.46 -52.04
C ARG A 2 8.46 3.18 -50.80
N SER A 3 8.65 1.94 -50.31
CA SER A 3 8.34 0.61 -50.87
C SER A 3 8.27 -0.50 -49.79
N LYS A 4 7.76 -1.68 -50.22
CA LYS A 4 8.08 -3.07 -49.79
C LYS A 4 9.48 -3.21 -49.17
N SER A 5 9.79 -4.15 -48.27
CA SER A 5 9.46 -5.60 -48.27
C SER A 5 9.90 -6.22 -46.90
N THR A 6 9.67 -7.48 -46.48
CA THR A 6 9.17 -8.72 -47.15
C THR A 6 8.25 -9.55 -46.20
N LYS A 7 8.70 -10.74 -45.77
CA LYS A 7 8.16 -11.74 -44.82
C LYS A 7 9.37 -12.51 -44.27
N ASP A 8 9.22 -13.27 -43.18
CA ASP A 8 9.37 -14.73 -43.19
C ASP A 8 8.80 -15.36 -41.90
N SER A 9 8.51 -16.66 -41.93
CA SER A 9 7.87 -17.42 -40.85
C SER A 9 8.15 -18.93 -41.03
N PRO A 10 8.04 -19.75 -39.97
CA PRO A 10 8.87 -20.96 -39.83
C PRO A 10 8.39 -22.17 -40.64
N ALA A 11 9.35 -22.96 -41.12
CA ALA A 11 9.11 -24.28 -41.69
C ALA A 11 8.92 -25.32 -40.57
N SER A 12 7.71 -25.86 -40.47
CA SER A 12 7.44 -27.12 -39.78
C SER A 12 7.56 -28.27 -40.78
N LEU A 13 8.23 -29.36 -40.39
CA LEU A 13 8.19 -30.63 -41.12
C LEU A 13 7.96 -31.78 -40.14
N ASP A 14 6.74 -32.31 -40.19
CA ASP A 14 6.38 -33.64 -39.70
C ASP A 14 7.07 -34.70 -40.57
N SER A 15 7.37 -35.87 -39.99
CA SER A 15 8.00 -37.00 -40.69
C SER A 15 7.47 -38.34 -40.17
N SER A 16 6.15 -38.45 -40.01
CA SER A 16 5.45 -39.70 -39.75
C SER A 16 5.49 -40.64 -40.98
N ASP A 17 6.48 -41.55 -41.07
CA ASP A 17 6.56 -42.58 -42.14
C ASP A 17 6.24 -44.00 -41.59
N SER A 18 5.08 -44.54 -41.98
CA SER A 18 4.55 -45.81 -41.46
C SER A 18 4.88 -47.00 -42.37
N ARG A 19 5.93 -47.76 -42.02
CA ARG A 19 6.35 -48.93 -42.82
C ARG A 19 5.55 -50.18 -42.48
N SER A 20 4.86 -50.72 -43.49
CA SER A 20 3.92 -51.83 -43.35
C SER A 20 4.57 -53.15 -42.91
N LEU A 21 3.94 -53.83 -41.95
CA LEU A 21 4.30 -55.19 -41.52
C LEU A 21 4.05 -56.20 -42.64
N LYS A 22 5.13 -56.70 -43.25
CA LYS A 22 5.06 -57.78 -44.24
C LYS A 22 5.07 -59.14 -43.56
N ILE A 23 3.88 -59.70 -43.34
CA ILE A 23 3.71 -61.04 -42.78
C ILE A 23 4.36 -62.07 -43.72
N MET A 24 5.43 -62.72 -43.26
CA MET A 24 5.97 -63.93 -43.89
C MET A 24 5.71 -65.13 -42.99
N SER A 25 4.85 -66.04 -43.46
CA SER A 25 4.66 -67.35 -42.85
C SER A 25 5.89 -68.23 -43.11
N PHE A 26 6.71 -68.48 -42.08
CA PHE A 26 7.76 -69.49 -42.14
C PHE A 26 7.37 -70.77 -41.37
N ALA A 27 7.93 -71.90 -41.81
CA ALA A 27 7.41 -73.23 -41.50
C ALA A 27 7.71 -73.70 -40.06
N LYS A 28 6.84 -74.59 -39.59
CA LYS A 28 6.84 -75.17 -38.24
C LYS A 28 7.86 -76.30 -38.11
N THR A 29 9.13 -75.98 -37.85
CA THR A 29 10.18 -76.94 -37.47
C THR A 29 10.58 -76.75 -36.02
N ALA A 30 10.48 -77.80 -35.20
CA ALA A 30 10.86 -77.74 -33.78
C ALA A 30 12.40 -77.68 -33.61
N PRO A 31 12.94 -76.73 -32.83
CA PRO A 31 14.38 -76.65 -32.57
C PRO A 31 14.83 -77.67 -31.52
N SER A 32 16.08 -78.14 -31.64
CA SER A 32 16.76 -78.87 -30.58
C SER A 32 17.11 -77.93 -29.40
N PRO A 33 17.22 -78.45 -28.16
CA PRO A 33 17.33 -77.60 -26.95
C PRO A 33 18.56 -76.68 -26.91
N GLU A 34 19.64 -77.01 -27.61
CA GLU A 34 20.88 -76.22 -27.64
C GLU A 34 20.73 -74.87 -28.37
N VAL A 35 19.85 -74.79 -29.39
CA VAL A 35 19.69 -73.58 -30.21
C VAL A 35 19.02 -72.44 -29.41
N ASN A 36 18.10 -72.78 -28.50
CA ASN A 36 17.42 -71.79 -27.65
C ASN A 36 18.39 -71.05 -26.73
N PHE A 37 19.44 -71.71 -26.24
CA PHE A 37 20.41 -71.09 -25.32
C PHE A 37 21.23 -70.00 -26.04
N LEU A 38 21.65 -70.28 -27.28
CA LEU A 38 22.38 -69.30 -28.11
C LEU A 38 21.49 -68.12 -28.54
N PHE A 39 20.20 -68.37 -28.77
CA PHE A 39 19.24 -67.32 -29.12
C PHE A 39 18.94 -66.40 -27.94
N HIS A 40 18.67 -66.96 -26.75
CA HIS A 40 18.47 -66.17 -25.52
C HIS A 40 19.71 -65.32 -25.19
N HIS A 41 20.92 -65.87 -25.29
CA HIS A 41 22.14 -65.11 -24.99
C HIS A 41 22.40 -63.96 -25.99
N LYS A 42 21.94 -64.08 -27.25
CA LYS A 42 21.98 -62.99 -28.24
C LYS A 42 20.87 -61.95 -28.02
N LEU A 43 19.67 -62.36 -27.64
CA LEU A 43 18.58 -61.43 -27.25
C LEU A 43 18.99 -60.60 -26.02
N LEU A 44 19.45 -61.23 -24.95
CA LEU A 44 19.98 -60.54 -23.77
C LEU A 44 21.13 -59.57 -24.11
N SER A 45 22.00 -59.94 -25.05
CA SER A 45 23.06 -59.04 -25.54
C SER A 45 22.51 -57.83 -26.31
N LEU A 46 21.44 -57.99 -27.09
CA LEU A 46 20.81 -56.92 -27.84
C LEU A 46 20.01 -55.99 -26.93
N ASP A 47 19.27 -56.53 -25.96
CA ASP A 47 18.52 -55.77 -24.97
C ASP A 47 19.45 -54.89 -24.11
N VAL A 48 20.61 -55.42 -23.69
CA VAL A 48 21.64 -54.66 -22.96
C VAL A 48 22.24 -53.55 -23.83
N ILE A 49 22.53 -53.80 -25.11
CA ILE A 49 23.02 -52.77 -26.04
C ILE A 49 21.96 -51.68 -26.24
N PHE A 50 20.69 -52.05 -26.41
CA PHE A 50 19.58 -51.11 -26.54
C PHE A 50 19.38 -50.26 -25.28
N LEU A 51 19.50 -50.86 -24.08
CA LEU A 51 19.49 -50.13 -22.82
C LEU A 51 20.64 -49.11 -22.72
N LEU A 52 21.85 -49.50 -23.15
CA LEU A 52 23.03 -48.61 -23.14
C LEU A 52 22.87 -47.45 -24.13
N VAL A 53 22.30 -47.67 -25.32
CA VAL A 53 21.96 -46.59 -26.26
C VAL A 53 20.92 -45.65 -25.67
N LEU A 54 19.84 -46.16 -25.09
CA LEU A 54 18.82 -45.33 -24.43
C LEU A 54 19.36 -44.56 -23.22
N MET A 55 20.27 -45.15 -22.43
CA MET A 55 20.96 -44.44 -21.36
C MET A 55 21.90 -43.35 -21.88
N PHE A 56 22.60 -43.60 -22.99
CA PHE A 56 23.48 -42.61 -23.61
C PHE A 56 22.70 -41.42 -24.18
N ASP A 57 21.60 -41.67 -24.90
CA ASP A 57 20.70 -40.63 -25.41
C ASP A 57 20.02 -39.85 -24.28
N PHE A 58 19.62 -40.53 -23.20
CA PHE A 58 19.12 -39.86 -21.99
C PHE A 58 20.20 -38.97 -21.35
N PHE A 59 21.44 -39.45 -21.25
CA PHE A 59 22.56 -38.69 -20.67
C PHE A 59 22.94 -37.47 -21.53
N GLN A 60 23.01 -37.64 -22.86
CA GLN A 60 23.14 -36.55 -23.84
C GLN A 60 22.05 -35.49 -23.64
N LYS A 61 20.78 -35.93 -23.56
CA LYS A 61 19.61 -35.06 -23.41
C LYS A 61 19.58 -34.34 -22.06
N GLN A 62 20.13 -34.92 -20.99
CA GLN A 62 20.33 -34.24 -19.71
C GLN A 62 21.50 -33.26 -19.75
N ASN A 63 22.65 -33.62 -20.36
CA ASN A 63 23.78 -32.70 -20.52
C ASN A 63 23.41 -31.46 -21.33
N ALA A 64 22.65 -31.61 -22.42
CA ALA A 64 22.13 -30.49 -23.19
C ALA A 64 21.27 -29.54 -22.32
N ARG A 65 20.35 -30.11 -21.52
CA ARG A 65 19.50 -29.34 -20.59
C ARG A 65 20.30 -28.63 -19.49
N VAL A 66 21.33 -29.28 -18.94
CA VAL A 66 22.23 -28.64 -17.96
C VAL A 66 23.00 -27.49 -18.62
N SER A 67 23.46 -27.66 -19.87
CA SER A 67 24.12 -26.60 -20.62
C SER A 67 23.20 -25.40 -20.90
N ASP A 68 21.97 -25.64 -21.36
CA ASP A 68 20.95 -24.59 -21.56
C ASP A 68 20.67 -23.82 -20.25
N VAL A 69 20.45 -24.54 -19.14
CA VAL A 69 20.20 -23.93 -17.83
C VAL A 69 21.43 -23.13 -17.35
N GLN A 70 22.64 -23.64 -17.58
CA GLN A 70 23.88 -22.95 -17.22
C GLN A 70 24.11 -21.68 -18.06
N GLN A 71 23.74 -21.67 -19.34
CA GLN A 71 23.77 -20.49 -20.21
C GLN A 71 22.68 -19.46 -19.86
N GLN A 72 21.48 -19.91 -19.46
CA GLN A 72 20.45 -19.02 -18.92
C GLN A 72 20.89 -18.40 -17.59
N LEU A 73 21.56 -19.15 -16.72
CA LEU A 73 22.11 -18.65 -15.46
C LEU A 73 23.27 -17.67 -15.65
N SER A 74 24.14 -17.83 -16.67
CA SER A 74 25.17 -16.82 -16.97
C SER A 74 24.55 -15.52 -17.48
N LYS A 75 23.60 -15.60 -18.43
CA LYS A 75 22.89 -14.42 -18.96
C LYS A 75 22.14 -13.66 -17.88
N LEU A 76 21.38 -14.36 -17.02
CA LEU A 76 20.68 -13.73 -15.88
C LEU A 76 21.64 -13.11 -14.85
N ARG A 77 22.88 -13.62 -14.73
CA ARG A 77 23.92 -13.06 -13.86
C ARG A 77 24.54 -11.79 -14.44
N GLU A 78 24.69 -11.72 -15.77
CA GLU A 78 25.15 -10.53 -16.49
C GLU A 78 24.09 -9.42 -16.43
N GLU A 79 22.83 -9.74 -16.73
CA GLU A 79 21.69 -8.81 -16.59
C GLU A 79 21.58 -8.25 -15.17
N LEU A 80 21.64 -9.12 -14.14
CA LEU A 80 21.63 -8.73 -12.73
C LEU A 80 22.85 -7.90 -12.30
N ASN A 81 23.98 -7.98 -13.00
CA ASN A 81 25.13 -7.13 -12.74
C ASN A 81 24.99 -5.76 -13.42
N LYS A 82 24.50 -5.72 -14.66
CA LYS A 82 24.20 -4.48 -15.39
C LYS A 82 23.15 -3.63 -14.67
N GLU A 83 22.07 -4.25 -14.17
CA GLU A 83 21.03 -3.57 -13.40
C GLU A 83 21.58 -2.95 -12.10
N LYS A 84 22.53 -3.61 -11.41
CA LYS A 84 23.21 -3.03 -10.23
C LYS A 84 24.08 -1.85 -10.62
N GLU A 85 24.82 -1.94 -11.72
CA GLU A 85 25.75 -0.91 -12.18
C GLU A 85 25.00 0.37 -12.60
N GLU A 86 23.90 0.20 -13.34
CA GLU A 86 22.93 1.26 -13.67
C GLU A 86 22.30 1.85 -12.40
N LYS A 87 21.93 1.02 -11.41
CA LYS A 87 21.44 1.49 -10.12
C LYS A 87 22.49 2.27 -9.31
N SER A 88 23.76 1.89 -9.34
CA SER A 88 24.82 2.69 -8.69
C SER A 88 25.00 4.04 -9.38
N ARG A 89 25.02 4.11 -10.71
CA ARG A 89 25.07 5.37 -11.47
C ARG A 89 23.91 6.29 -11.09
N ALA A 90 22.67 5.78 -11.10
CA ALA A 90 21.50 6.57 -10.74
C ALA A 90 21.52 7.08 -9.28
N ILE A 91 22.12 6.31 -8.35
CA ILE A 91 22.30 6.76 -6.96
C ILE A 91 23.37 7.87 -6.88
N GLU A 92 24.47 7.74 -7.61
CA GLU A 92 25.56 8.71 -7.64
C GLU A 92 25.07 10.05 -8.25
N GLU A 93 24.39 10.00 -9.40
CA GLU A 93 23.71 11.14 -10.02
C GLU A 93 22.71 11.83 -9.07
N LEU A 94 21.90 11.06 -8.33
CA LEU A 94 21.01 11.61 -7.30
C LEU A 94 21.76 12.25 -6.14
N THR A 95 22.91 11.73 -5.72
CA THR A 95 23.73 12.38 -4.68
C THR A 95 24.40 13.66 -5.16
N ASP A 96 24.78 13.74 -6.43
CA ASP A 96 25.40 14.92 -7.03
C ASP A 96 24.37 16.00 -7.36
N MET A 97 23.17 15.64 -7.84
CA MET A 97 22.02 16.54 -7.89
C MET A 97 21.65 17.05 -6.49
N LYS A 98 21.63 16.19 -5.47
CA LYS A 98 21.37 16.63 -4.09
C LYS A 98 22.45 17.57 -3.56
N ARG A 99 23.73 17.36 -3.94
CA ARG A 99 24.85 18.23 -3.55
C ARG A 99 24.77 19.59 -4.24
N SER A 100 24.51 19.62 -5.55
CA SER A 100 24.36 20.88 -6.30
C SER A 100 23.13 21.69 -5.85
N VAL A 101 21.98 21.05 -5.62
CA VAL A 101 20.79 21.71 -5.04
C VAL A 101 21.08 22.24 -3.63
N ALA A 102 21.83 21.51 -2.79
CA ALA A 102 22.24 22.01 -1.47
C ALA A 102 23.19 23.22 -1.58
N SER A 103 24.17 23.18 -2.49
CA SER A 103 25.08 24.30 -2.76
C SER A 103 24.39 25.52 -3.37
N GLN A 104 23.35 25.33 -4.20
CA GLN A 104 22.55 26.42 -4.76
C GLN A 104 21.62 27.04 -3.70
N ARG A 105 21.02 26.22 -2.82
CA ARG A 105 20.17 26.66 -1.71
C ARG A 105 20.96 27.36 -0.59
N ASN A 106 22.20 26.94 -0.36
CA ASN A 106 23.16 27.60 0.53
C ASN A 106 24.09 28.58 -0.22
N GLY A 107 23.77 28.95 -1.45
CA GLY A 107 24.62 29.75 -2.32
C GLY A 107 24.94 31.10 -1.70
N GLY A 108 26.20 31.30 -1.30
CA GLY A 108 26.64 32.47 -0.54
C GLY A 108 26.28 33.80 -1.22
N GLU A 109 26.35 33.85 -2.56
CA GLU A 109 25.89 35.00 -3.34
C GLU A 109 24.43 35.37 -3.08
N ASN A 110 23.50 34.40 -3.06
CA ASN A 110 22.08 34.69 -2.87
C ASN A 110 21.81 35.20 -1.46
N LYS A 111 22.54 34.68 -0.46
CA LYS A 111 22.50 35.19 0.92
C LYS A 111 23.07 36.62 1.01
N LEU A 112 24.21 36.89 0.37
CA LEU A 112 24.82 38.22 0.34
C LEU A 112 23.97 39.24 -0.43
N LYS A 113 23.34 38.84 -1.54
CA LYS A 113 22.39 39.66 -2.31
C LYS A 113 21.15 39.99 -1.47
N MET A 114 20.61 39.01 -0.74
CA MET A 114 19.50 39.21 0.20
C MET A 114 19.88 40.17 1.34
N GLU A 115 21.03 39.98 1.99
CA GLU A 115 21.52 40.84 3.07
C GLU A 115 21.84 42.27 2.59
N ALA A 116 22.30 42.44 1.35
CA ALA A 116 22.50 43.74 0.72
C ALA A 116 21.17 44.47 0.46
N LEU A 117 20.18 43.77 -0.12
CA LEU A 117 18.84 44.32 -0.35
C LEU A 117 18.14 44.66 0.97
N GLU A 118 18.29 43.85 2.03
CA GLU A 118 17.74 44.12 3.35
C GLU A 118 18.34 45.40 3.97
N LYS A 119 19.66 45.61 3.83
CA LYS A 119 20.35 46.84 4.22
C LYS A 119 19.92 48.06 3.39
N GLU A 120 19.55 47.87 2.13
CA GLU A 120 19.04 48.94 1.26
C GLU A 120 17.59 49.32 1.61
N VAL A 121 16.72 48.33 1.84
CA VAL A 121 15.36 48.52 2.36
C VAL A 121 15.37 49.23 3.72
N GLN A 122 16.31 48.90 4.61
CA GLN A 122 16.43 49.58 5.90
C GLN A 122 16.85 51.06 5.73
N LYS A 123 17.80 51.37 4.84
CA LYS A 123 18.15 52.76 4.49
C LYS A 123 16.97 53.52 3.89
N ALA A 124 16.19 52.88 3.02
CA ALA A 124 14.99 53.48 2.43
C ALA A 124 13.97 53.87 3.52
N LYS A 125 13.65 52.96 4.45
CA LYS A 125 12.78 53.23 5.61
C LYS A 125 13.31 54.33 6.53
N GLU A 126 14.63 54.48 6.65
CA GLU A 126 15.24 55.57 7.43
C GLU A 126 15.20 56.92 6.69
N SER A 127 15.31 56.94 5.36
CA SER A 127 15.11 58.15 4.56
C SER A 127 13.65 58.58 4.50
N GLU A 128 12.73 57.62 4.38
CA GLU A 128 11.27 57.84 4.48
C GLU A 128 10.89 58.45 5.84
N ARG A 129 11.40 57.91 6.95
CA ARG A 129 11.16 58.46 8.29
C ARG A 129 11.64 59.91 8.41
N LYS A 130 12.82 60.23 7.87
CA LYS A 130 13.37 61.60 7.86
C LYS A 130 12.55 62.55 6.97
N LEU A 131 12.01 62.05 5.86
CA LEU A 131 11.12 62.81 4.99
C LEU A 131 9.78 63.11 5.69
N LEU A 132 9.20 62.12 6.37
CA LEU A 132 7.98 62.29 7.18
C LEU A 132 8.20 63.27 8.34
N GLU A 133 9.33 63.18 9.05
CA GLU A 133 9.71 64.12 10.12
C GLU A 133 9.88 65.56 9.58
N SER A 134 10.52 65.71 8.41
CA SER A 134 10.66 67.00 7.73
C SER A 134 9.30 67.56 7.28
N LEU A 135 8.39 66.71 6.76
CA LEU A 135 7.04 67.11 6.37
C LEU A 135 6.19 67.53 7.57
N VAL A 136 6.30 66.83 8.71
CA VAL A 136 5.66 67.24 9.98
C VAL A 136 6.20 68.58 10.47
N TYR A 137 7.51 68.83 10.36
CA TYR A 137 8.11 70.10 10.71
C TYR A 137 7.64 71.25 9.79
N GLN A 138 7.62 71.04 8.47
CA GLN A 138 7.07 72.01 7.51
C GLN A 138 5.59 72.28 7.76
N THR A 139 4.80 71.26 8.08
CA THR A 139 3.37 71.41 8.40
C THR A 139 3.17 72.29 9.63
N LYS A 140 3.97 72.11 10.69
CA LYS A 140 3.94 72.97 11.90
C LYS A 140 4.33 74.41 11.60
N LEU A 141 5.34 74.65 10.75
CA LEU A 141 5.69 76.01 10.30
C LEU A 141 4.58 76.66 9.47
N LEU A 142 3.91 75.89 8.60
CA LEU A 142 2.76 76.36 7.82
C LEU A 142 1.56 76.70 8.72
N GLU A 143 1.31 75.90 9.75
CA GLU A 143 0.28 76.17 10.76
C GLU A 143 0.60 77.43 11.57
N GLN A 144 1.83 77.58 12.06
CA GLN A 144 2.26 78.78 12.79
C GLN A 144 2.18 80.06 11.92
N THR A 145 2.65 80.00 10.67
CA THR A 145 2.58 81.16 9.76
C THR A 145 1.15 81.47 9.32
N LYS A 146 0.26 80.46 9.23
CA LYS A 146 -1.18 80.68 9.06
C LYS A 146 -1.79 81.42 10.26
N ILE A 147 -1.46 81.03 11.49
CA ILE A 147 -1.95 81.71 12.71
C ILE A 147 -1.55 83.19 12.69
N SER A 148 -0.27 83.50 12.49
CA SER A 148 0.18 84.91 12.43
C SER A 148 -0.37 85.69 11.24
N LEU A 149 -0.70 85.04 10.13
CA LEU A 149 -1.43 85.67 9.03
C LEU A 149 -2.90 85.96 9.39
N GLU A 150 -3.55 85.13 10.20
CA GLU A 150 -4.91 85.38 10.70
C GLU A 150 -4.93 86.47 11.78
N GLU A 151 -3.94 86.51 12.66
CA GLU A 151 -3.68 87.60 13.62
C GLU A 151 -3.49 88.94 12.89
N ALA A 152 -2.57 89.02 11.92
CA ALA A 152 -2.33 90.23 11.13
C ALA A 152 -3.56 90.67 10.30
N LYS A 153 -4.43 89.72 9.91
CA LYS A 153 -5.74 90.00 9.27
C LYS A 153 -6.80 90.49 10.24
N LEU A 154 -6.70 90.20 11.54
CA LEU A 154 -7.56 90.76 12.59
C LEU A 154 -7.08 92.17 12.95
N GLU A 155 -5.77 92.38 13.12
CA GLU A 155 -5.17 93.69 13.31
C GLU A 155 -5.49 94.65 12.13
N ASN A 156 -5.32 94.20 10.89
CA ASN A 156 -5.71 94.99 9.70
C ASN A 156 -7.21 95.33 9.64
N ARG A 157 -8.09 94.54 10.28
CA ARG A 157 -9.51 94.87 10.40
C ARG A 157 -9.73 95.95 11.47
N SER A 158 -9.12 95.79 12.64
CA SER A 158 -9.11 96.80 13.72
C SER A 158 -8.58 98.16 13.23
N LEU A 159 -7.42 98.20 12.57
CA LEU A 159 -6.82 99.42 12.03
C LEU A 159 -7.67 100.09 10.94
N ARG A 160 -8.46 99.32 10.19
CA ARG A 160 -9.41 99.87 9.19
C ARG A 160 -10.71 100.38 9.84
N GLU A 161 -11.07 99.87 11.01
CA GLU A 161 -12.20 100.36 11.80
C GLU A 161 -11.84 101.64 12.55
N THR A 162 -10.65 101.71 13.15
CA THR A 162 -10.14 102.95 13.77
C THR A 162 -9.92 104.05 12.73
N ASN A 163 -9.30 103.76 11.58
CA ASN A 163 -9.19 104.74 10.48
C ASN A 163 -10.57 105.22 9.99
N ARG A 164 -11.56 104.32 9.84
CA ARG A 164 -12.94 104.71 9.46
C ARG A 164 -13.58 105.65 10.48
N SER A 165 -13.35 105.43 11.78
CA SER A 165 -13.84 106.32 12.84
C SER A 165 -13.13 107.67 12.87
N LEU A 166 -11.83 107.72 12.52
CA LEU A 166 -11.07 108.95 12.35
C LEU A 166 -11.51 109.74 11.11
N GLU A 167 -11.73 109.06 9.97
CA GLU A 167 -12.30 109.66 8.75
C GLU A 167 -13.72 110.23 8.99
N GLY A 168 -14.51 109.58 9.83
CA GLY A 168 -15.80 110.09 10.31
C GLY A 168 -15.69 111.39 11.10
N SER A 169 -14.56 111.64 11.77
CA SER A 169 -14.26 112.87 12.52
C SER A 169 -13.71 113.98 11.62
N VAL A 170 -12.82 113.64 10.67
CA VAL A 170 -12.15 114.62 9.78
C VAL A 170 -13.11 115.30 8.79
N ASN A 171 -14.23 114.65 8.44
CA ASN A 171 -15.21 115.17 7.46
C ASN A 171 -15.98 116.43 7.89
N LEU A 172 -15.74 117.00 9.07
CA LEU A 172 -16.30 118.29 9.51
C LEU A 172 -15.36 119.50 9.32
N GLY A 173 -14.12 119.32 8.85
CA GLY A 173 -13.08 120.35 9.01
C GLY A 173 -12.05 120.54 7.90
N SER A 174 -12.45 120.85 6.66
CA SER A 174 -11.67 121.71 5.74
C SER A 174 -12.42 122.10 4.45
N ARG A 175 -12.86 123.36 4.36
CA ARG A 175 -13.19 124.03 3.09
C ARG A 175 -12.18 125.17 2.86
N SER A 176 -12.05 125.58 1.60
CA SER A 176 -11.23 126.70 1.10
C SER A 176 -9.73 126.43 0.98
N SER A 177 -9.00 126.94 -0.02
CA SER A 177 -9.32 127.23 -1.44
C SER A 177 -7.99 127.49 -2.16
N ARG A 178 -7.92 127.33 -3.49
CA ARG A 178 -6.73 127.70 -4.30
C ARG A 178 -7.11 128.74 -5.34
N LYS A 179 -6.24 129.75 -5.52
CA LYS A 179 -6.03 130.59 -6.72
C LYS A 179 -7.26 131.20 -7.42
N SER A 180 -7.24 132.53 -7.59
CA SER A 180 -7.11 133.11 -8.95
C SER A 180 -6.56 134.54 -8.90
N GLU A 181 -6.11 135.03 -10.05
CA GLU A 181 -5.45 136.32 -10.30
C GLU A 181 -6.10 136.96 -11.55
N LYS A 182 -5.76 138.24 -11.87
CA LYS A 182 -6.09 138.97 -13.13
C LYS A 182 -7.58 139.36 -13.34
N HIS A 183 -7.98 140.49 -13.96
CA HIS A 183 -7.28 141.64 -14.60
C HIS A 183 -8.27 142.81 -14.91
N LEU A 184 -7.79 143.94 -15.50
CA LEU A 184 -8.55 145.06 -16.14
C LEU A 184 -9.31 146.03 -15.18
N LEU A 185 -9.52 147.34 -15.46
CA LEU A 185 -9.10 148.25 -16.55
C LEU A 185 -9.17 149.75 -16.09
N GLY A 186 -8.57 150.68 -16.86
CA GLY A 186 -8.67 152.15 -16.69
C GLY A 186 -7.30 152.85 -16.63
N ASN A 187 -6.73 153.36 -17.73
CA ASN A 187 -7.06 154.59 -18.50
C ASN A 187 -6.42 155.87 -17.92
N ASP A 188 -5.31 156.33 -18.50
CA ASP A 188 -5.21 157.67 -19.13
C ASP A 188 -3.87 157.86 -19.90
N PRO A 189 -3.75 158.83 -20.85
CA PRO A 189 -2.77 158.73 -21.94
C PRO A 189 -1.58 159.73 -21.88
N LEU A 190 -0.35 159.23 -22.06
CA LEU A 190 0.85 160.05 -22.35
C LEU A 190 1.78 159.37 -23.40
N PRO A 191 1.84 159.86 -24.66
CA PRO A 191 2.50 159.17 -25.76
C PRO A 191 3.99 159.55 -25.92
N MET A 192 4.85 159.06 -25.03
CA MET A 192 6.30 158.91 -25.33
C MET A 192 6.97 157.84 -24.48
N VAL A 193 6.83 157.93 -23.16
CA VAL A 193 7.38 156.94 -22.19
C VAL A 193 6.76 155.55 -22.36
N HIS A 194 5.55 155.48 -22.90
CA HIS A 194 4.80 154.24 -23.09
C HIS A 194 5.54 153.21 -23.96
N ALA A 195 6.33 153.67 -24.95
CA ALA A 195 7.12 152.80 -25.82
C ALA A 195 8.32 152.16 -25.09
N GLU A 196 8.95 152.88 -24.14
CA GLU A 196 10.06 152.34 -23.37
C GLU A 196 9.58 151.31 -22.33
N GLU A 197 8.41 151.55 -21.74
CA GLU A 197 7.74 150.58 -20.87
C GLU A 197 7.24 149.35 -21.64
N GLU A 198 6.65 149.55 -22.83
CA GLU A 198 6.24 148.45 -23.70
C GLU A 198 7.44 147.61 -24.15
N ILE A 199 8.56 148.24 -24.54
CA ILE A 199 9.84 147.56 -24.81
C ILE A 199 10.35 146.79 -23.57
N ARG A 200 10.12 147.28 -22.35
CA ARG A 200 10.49 146.57 -21.11
C ARG A 200 9.60 145.35 -20.87
N VAL A 201 8.28 145.49 -21.04
CA VAL A 201 7.31 144.39 -20.94
C VAL A 201 7.63 143.31 -21.98
N LEU A 202 7.79 143.68 -23.26
CA LEU A 202 8.11 142.76 -24.35
C LEU A 202 9.45 142.03 -24.15
N LYS A 203 10.46 142.68 -23.54
CA LYS A 203 11.72 142.00 -23.16
C LYS A 203 11.51 140.96 -22.05
N ASN A 204 10.71 141.27 -21.04
CA ASN A 204 10.39 140.34 -19.96
C ASN A 204 9.52 139.17 -20.47
N GLU A 205 8.55 139.44 -21.33
CA GLU A 205 7.73 138.40 -21.99
C GLU A 205 8.56 137.52 -22.91
N LEU A 206 9.51 138.09 -23.67
CA LEU A 206 10.45 137.31 -24.49
C LEU A 206 11.36 136.42 -23.61
N GLN A 207 11.88 136.92 -22.50
CA GLN A 207 12.63 136.10 -21.53
C GLN A 207 11.78 134.96 -20.98
N LEU A 208 10.57 135.24 -20.49
CA LEU A 208 9.64 134.22 -19.99
C LEU A 208 9.25 133.20 -21.08
N ALA A 209 9.12 133.63 -22.34
CA ALA A 209 8.85 132.74 -23.47
C ALA A 209 10.04 131.81 -23.75
N THR A 210 11.27 132.33 -23.82
CA THR A 210 12.48 131.50 -24.01
C THR A 210 12.75 130.56 -22.82
N GLU A 211 12.46 131.00 -21.59
CA GLU A 211 12.47 130.12 -20.42
C GLU A 211 11.41 129.02 -20.50
N ALA A 212 10.20 129.33 -20.99
CA ALA A 212 9.15 128.35 -21.18
C ALA A 212 9.46 127.37 -22.33
N GLU A 213 10.12 127.84 -23.39
CA GLU A 213 10.61 127.02 -24.49
C GLU A 213 11.67 126.02 -24.02
N GLU A 214 12.70 126.47 -23.29
CA GLU A 214 13.74 125.56 -22.79
C GLU A 214 13.17 124.56 -21.75
N LYS A 215 12.23 125.00 -20.88
CA LYS A 215 11.50 124.09 -19.97
C LYS A 215 10.64 123.08 -20.75
N SER A 216 10.02 123.49 -21.86
CA SER A 216 9.26 122.62 -22.75
C SER A 216 10.16 121.64 -23.50
N LYS A 217 11.35 122.07 -23.92
CA LYS A 217 12.38 121.24 -24.56
C LYS A 217 12.93 120.19 -23.58
N ILE A 218 13.28 120.56 -22.36
CA ILE A 218 13.66 119.61 -21.30
C ILE A 218 12.55 118.59 -21.02
N ALA A 219 11.28 119.02 -21.00
CA ALA A 219 10.14 118.10 -20.86
C ALA A 219 9.96 117.18 -22.07
N MET A 220 10.23 117.67 -23.29
CA MET A 220 10.18 116.89 -24.53
C MET A 220 11.31 115.86 -24.63
N ASP A 221 12.53 116.24 -24.24
CA ASP A 221 13.68 115.33 -24.15
C ASP A 221 13.47 114.26 -23.08
N GLY A 222 12.91 114.64 -21.91
CA GLY A 222 12.51 113.70 -20.86
C GLY A 222 11.43 112.71 -21.33
N LEU A 223 10.42 113.19 -22.07
CA LEU A 223 9.42 112.33 -22.71
C LEU A 223 10.05 111.41 -23.77
N ALA A 224 11.00 111.91 -24.56
CA ALA A 224 11.72 111.11 -25.57
C ALA A 224 12.63 110.04 -24.95
N ILE A 225 13.17 110.27 -23.74
CA ILE A 225 13.88 109.25 -22.95
C ILE A 225 12.88 108.20 -22.44
N ALA A 226 11.81 108.61 -21.76
CA ALA A 226 10.79 107.69 -21.23
C ALA A 226 10.15 106.83 -22.34
N LEU A 227 9.88 107.39 -23.53
CA LEU A 227 9.38 106.64 -24.68
C LEU A 227 10.41 105.63 -25.23
N LYS A 228 11.71 105.94 -25.19
CA LYS A 228 12.78 104.99 -25.54
C LYS A 228 12.86 103.86 -24.53
N GLU A 229 12.81 104.18 -23.23
CA GLU A 229 12.83 103.19 -22.14
C GLU A 229 11.66 102.21 -22.23
N VAL A 230 10.42 102.72 -22.31
CA VAL A 230 9.20 101.92 -22.52
C VAL A 230 9.28 101.09 -23.80
N THR A 231 9.90 101.61 -24.87
CA THR A 231 10.11 100.86 -26.12
C THR A 231 11.15 99.73 -25.95
N THR A 232 12.26 99.98 -25.25
CA THR A 232 13.26 98.94 -24.98
C THR A 232 12.76 97.88 -24.01
N GLU A 233 11.98 98.26 -22.99
CA GLU A 233 11.35 97.34 -22.04
C GLU A 233 10.27 96.49 -22.72
N ASN A 234 9.35 97.09 -23.50
CA ASN A 234 8.38 96.36 -24.31
C ASN A 234 9.06 95.34 -25.24
N ASN A 235 10.17 95.73 -25.89
CA ASN A 235 10.96 94.82 -26.71
C ASN A 235 11.75 93.78 -25.89
N HIS A 236 12.09 94.03 -24.62
CA HIS A 236 12.67 93.04 -23.72
C HIS A 236 11.61 92.02 -23.29
N LEU A 237 10.44 92.50 -22.81
CA LEU A 237 9.29 91.69 -22.42
C LEU A 237 8.77 90.79 -23.56
N LYS A 238 8.79 91.27 -24.81
CA LYS A 238 8.48 90.42 -25.99
C LYS A 238 9.48 89.28 -26.18
N ARG A 239 10.77 89.51 -25.93
CA ARG A 239 11.80 88.45 -26.03
C ARG A 239 11.66 87.44 -24.90
N THR A 240 11.49 87.89 -23.65
CA THR A 240 11.32 86.98 -22.51
C THR A 240 10.02 86.18 -22.60
N LEU A 241 8.93 86.78 -23.10
CA LEU A 241 7.69 86.07 -23.43
C LEU A 241 7.92 85.01 -24.51
N SER A 242 8.63 85.33 -25.59
CA SER A 242 8.93 84.36 -26.66
C SER A 242 9.81 83.20 -26.18
N VAL A 243 10.76 83.45 -25.27
CA VAL A 243 11.56 82.39 -24.64
C VAL A 243 10.67 81.51 -23.77
N ALA A 244 9.90 82.09 -22.84
CA ALA A 244 8.99 81.35 -21.96
C ALA A 244 7.91 80.55 -22.73
N GLN A 245 7.46 81.04 -23.90
CA GLN A 245 6.59 80.29 -24.81
C GLN A 245 7.30 79.05 -25.38
N SER A 246 8.53 79.19 -25.89
CA SER A 246 9.29 78.05 -26.42
C SER A 246 9.69 77.02 -25.35
N GLU A 247 9.98 77.47 -24.12
CA GLU A 247 10.24 76.60 -22.98
C GLU A 247 8.98 75.84 -22.54
N LEU A 248 7.81 76.49 -22.56
CA LEU A 248 6.52 75.86 -22.29
C LEU A 248 6.15 74.82 -23.37
N GLU A 249 6.43 75.09 -24.65
CA GLU A 249 6.22 74.13 -25.73
C GLU A 249 7.15 72.92 -25.62
N LYS A 250 8.43 73.14 -25.30
CA LYS A 250 9.38 72.06 -25.00
C LYS A 250 8.91 71.20 -23.81
N ALA A 251 8.53 71.81 -22.69
CA ALA A 251 8.06 71.11 -21.51
C ALA A 251 6.77 70.30 -21.79
N ARG A 252 5.88 70.79 -22.66
CA ARG A 252 4.70 70.05 -23.13
C ARG A 252 5.07 68.83 -23.98
N ALA A 253 6.08 68.94 -24.85
CA ALA A 253 6.56 67.81 -25.64
C ALA A 253 7.20 66.72 -24.76
N GLU A 254 8.01 67.11 -23.78
CA GLU A 254 8.60 66.21 -22.78
C GLU A 254 7.53 65.54 -21.88
N ALA A 255 6.45 66.27 -21.56
CA ALA A 255 5.30 65.73 -20.83
C ALA A 255 4.50 64.69 -21.63
N GLU A 256 4.18 64.92 -22.91
CA GLU A 256 3.50 63.88 -23.71
C GLU A 256 4.43 62.71 -24.07
N GLN A 257 5.74 62.94 -24.23
CA GLN A 257 6.72 61.85 -24.41
C GLN A 257 6.76 60.93 -23.18
N SER A 258 6.96 61.49 -21.98
CA SER A 258 6.98 60.70 -20.73
C SER A 258 5.64 59.98 -20.48
N LYS A 259 4.51 60.62 -20.77
CA LYS A 259 3.17 60.03 -20.73
C LYS A 259 2.95 58.91 -21.78
N SER A 260 3.62 58.96 -22.94
CA SER A 260 3.58 57.86 -23.93
C SER A 260 4.42 56.66 -23.47
N LEU A 261 5.59 56.91 -22.87
CA LEU A 261 6.44 55.89 -22.27
C LEU A 261 5.74 55.20 -21.08
N LEU A 262 5.06 55.96 -20.22
CA LEU A 262 4.27 55.42 -19.11
C LEU A 262 3.17 54.47 -19.61
N ARG A 263 2.38 54.85 -20.63
CA ARG A 263 1.38 53.96 -21.24
C ARG A 263 2.01 52.67 -21.78
N SER A 264 3.13 52.78 -22.51
CA SER A 264 3.82 51.61 -23.06
C SER A 264 4.47 50.72 -21.99
N MET A 265 4.72 51.22 -20.77
CA MET A 265 5.18 50.40 -19.64
C MET A 265 4.00 49.77 -18.89
N GLU A 266 2.89 50.49 -18.75
CA GLU A 266 1.62 49.98 -18.20
C GLU A 266 1.07 48.82 -19.04
N GLU A 267 1.03 48.96 -20.37
CA GLU A 267 0.64 47.91 -21.32
C GLU A 267 1.48 46.63 -21.16
N LYS A 268 2.80 46.79 -20.95
CA LYS A 268 3.72 45.66 -20.71
C LYS A 268 3.52 45.02 -19.34
N PHE A 269 3.22 45.83 -18.31
CA PHE A 269 2.92 45.33 -16.96
C PHE A 269 1.62 44.53 -16.95
N GLN A 270 0.57 45.03 -17.61
CA GLN A 270 -0.70 44.31 -17.76
C GLN A 270 -0.52 43.00 -18.54
N ALA A 271 0.25 42.99 -19.64
CA ALA A 271 0.58 41.77 -20.37
C ALA A 271 1.34 40.75 -19.50
N ALA A 272 2.32 41.19 -18.71
CA ALA A 272 3.07 40.33 -17.79
C ALA A 272 2.21 39.79 -16.63
N SER A 273 1.26 40.57 -16.11
CA SER A 273 0.28 40.11 -15.12
C SER A 273 -0.61 39.00 -15.69
N ALA A 274 -1.18 39.22 -16.88
CA ALA A 274 -2.00 38.23 -17.55
C ALA A 274 -1.23 36.94 -17.89
N GLU A 275 0.05 37.03 -18.26
CA GLU A 275 0.91 35.85 -18.45
C GLU A 275 1.19 35.12 -17.12
N SER A 276 1.39 35.85 -16.02
CA SER A 276 1.58 35.28 -14.69
C SER A 276 0.32 34.56 -14.18
N GLU A 277 -0.87 35.14 -14.40
CA GLU A 277 -2.16 34.53 -14.08
C GLU A 277 -2.39 33.25 -14.92
N ARG A 278 -2.09 33.32 -16.23
CA ARG A 278 -2.16 32.17 -17.14
C ARG A 278 -1.25 31.01 -16.69
N LEU A 279 -0.01 31.32 -16.28
CA LEU A 279 0.94 30.34 -15.75
C LEU A 279 0.52 29.78 -14.37
N GLN A 280 -0.17 30.58 -13.54
CA GLN A 280 -0.76 30.10 -12.29
C GLN A 280 -1.87 29.08 -12.56
N PHE A 281 -2.78 29.34 -13.51
CA PHE A 281 -3.82 28.37 -13.89
C PHE A 281 -3.23 27.06 -14.44
N GLU A 282 -2.19 27.13 -15.29
CA GLU A 282 -1.48 25.93 -15.77
C GLU A 282 -0.83 25.13 -14.62
N LEU A 283 -0.26 25.82 -13.62
CA LEU A 283 0.27 25.19 -12.42
C LEU A 283 -0.84 24.51 -11.60
N GLU A 284 -1.95 25.21 -11.34
CA GLU A 284 -3.08 24.69 -10.57
C GLU A 284 -3.73 23.47 -11.23
N GLU A 285 -3.92 23.50 -12.56
CA GLU A 285 -4.39 22.33 -13.33
C GLU A 285 -3.40 21.17 -13.24
N SER A 286 -2.10 21.42 -13.40
CA SER A 286 -1.08 20.37 -13.30
C SER A 286 -1.04 19.73 -11.90
N VAL A 287 -1.23 20.51 -10.84
CA VAL A 287 -1.31 20.04 -9.45
C VAL A 287 -2.57 19.22 -9.23
N ALA A 288 -3.73 19.67 -9.72
CA ALA A 288 -4.98 18.89 -9.66
C ALA A 288 -4.84 17.54 -10.37
N ALA A 289 -4.26 17.52 -11.57
CA ALA A 289 -4.02 16.31 -12.36
C ALA A 289 -2.94 15.38 -11.77
N TRP A 290 -2.07 15.88 -10.87
CA TRP A 290 -1.16 15.03 -10.08
C TRP A 290 -1.85 14.47 -8.83
N ASN A 291 -2.63 15.29 -8.12
CA ASN A 291 -3.39 14.88 -6.94
C ASN A 291 -4.41 13.77 -7.26
N GLU A 292 -5.07 13.83 -8.43
CA GLU A 292 -5.96 12.75 -8.89
C GLU A 292 -5.19 11.43 -9.13
N LYS A 293 -4.02 11.50 -9.78
CA LYS A 293 -3.16 10.34 -10.00
C LYS A 293 -2.69 9.74 -8.68
N GLU A 294 -2.22 10.57 -7.75
CA GLU A 294 -1.80 10.13 -6.41
C GLU A 294 -2.96 9.46 -5.65
N SER A 295 -4.16 10.05 -5.66
CA SER A 295 -5.36 9.45 -5.09
C SER A 295 -5.67 8.07 -5.70
N SER A 296 -5.53 7.92 -7.02
CA SER A 296 -5.70 6.64 -7.71
C SER A 296 -4.64 5.60 -7.30
N PHE A 297 -3.38 6.01 -7.12
CA PHE A 297 -2.30 5.13 -6.65
C PHE A 297 -2.51 4.72 -5.19
N ILE A 298 -2.88 5.66 -4.31
CA ILE A 298 -3.20 5.38 -2.89
C ILE A 298 -4.37 4.38 -2.80
N LYS A 299 -5.40 4.52 -3.64
CA LYS A 299 -6.49 3.54 -3.73
C LYS A 299 -5.98 2.15 -4.15
N CYS A 300 -5.12 2.07 -5.17
CA CYS A 300 -4.53 0.80 -5.61
C CYS A 300 -3.66 0.15 -4.53
N VAL A 301 -2.87 0.93 -3.79
CA VAL A 301 -2.08 0.43 -2.65
C VAL A 301 -3.01 -0.14 -1.57
N LYS A 302 -4.01 0.62 -1.12
CA LYS A 302 -4.97 0.17 -0.08
C LYS A 302 -5.68 -1.13 -0.44
N MET A 303 -6.17 -1.26 -1.69
CA MET A 303 -6.80 -2.52 -2.15
C MET A 303 -5.79 -3.69 -2.13
N SER A 304 -4.53 -3.45 -2.51
CA SER A 304 -3.49 -4.49 -2.44
C SER A 304 -3.04 -4.85 -1.02
N GLU A 305 -3.12 -3.91 -0.07
CA GLU A 305 -2.88 -4.17 1.36
C GLU A 305 -4.02 -5.00 1.96
N GLU A 306 -5.27 -4.73 1.56
CA GLU A 306 -6.46 -5.50 1.93
C GLU A 306 -6.42 -6.93 1.34
N GLU A 307 -6.06 -7.09 0.06
CA GLU A 307 -5.74 -8.40 -0.57
C GLU A 307 -4.73 -9.18 0.30
N ILE A 308 -3.67 -8.51 0.76
CA ILE A 308 -2.60 -9.12 1.57
C ILE A 308 -3.08 -9.49 2.98
N THR A 309 -3.98 -8.74 3.61
CA THR A 309 -4.56 -9.13 4.91
C THR A 309 -5.54 -10.29 4.76
N ASN A 310 -6.35 -10.30 3.71
CA ASN A 310 -7.31 -11.37 3.46
C ASN A 310 -6.60 -12.70 3.16
N ALA A 311 -5.57 -12.67 2.30
CA ALA A 311 -4.76 -13.86 2.00
C ALA A 311 -3.96 -14.39 3.21
N LYS A 312 -3.60 -13.54 4.18
CA LYS A 312 -3.03 -14.00 5.46
C LYS A 312 -4.07 -14.72 6.31
N ALA A 313 -5.24 -14.11 6.50
CA ALA A 313 -6.32 -14.70 7.29
C ALA A 313 -6.81 -16.04 6.72
N GLU A 314 -6.90 -16.17 5.38
CA GLU A 314 -7.19 -17.45 4.72
C GLU A 314 -6.10 -18.50 5.00
N ASN A 315 -4.83 -18.13 4.85
CA ASN A 315 -3.71 -19.03 5.15
C ASN A 315 -3.68 -19.47 6.62
N ASP A 316 -3.94 -18.56 7.56
CA ASP A 316 -4.02 -18.87 9.00
C ASP A 316 -5.20 -19.83 9.29
N ASN A 317 -6.36 -19.63 8.66
CA ASN A 317 -7.51 -20.54 8.73
C ASN A 317 -7.17 -21.93 8.15
N LEU A 318 -6.49 -22.00 7.00
CA LEU A 318 -6.02 -23.26 6.41
C LEU A 318 -5.01 -23.98 7.31
N VAL A 319 -4.12 -23.24 7.99
CA VAL A 319 -3.18 -23.80 8.97
C VAL A 319 -3.91 -24.38 10.18
N GLN A 320 -4.93 -23.70 10.72
CA GLN A 320 -5.74 -24.25 11.82
C GLN A 320 -6.57 -25.47 11.38
N SER A 321 -7.18 -25.44 10.19
CA SER A 321 -7.88 -26.60 9.62
C SER A 321 -6.94 -27.81 9.47
N GLN A 322 -5.73 -27.58 8.93
CA GLN A 322 -4.71 -28.62 8.80
C GLN A 322 -4.13 -29.07 10.16
N ARG A 323 -4.26 -28.26 11.22
CA ARG A 323 -3.94 -28.69 12.59
C ARG A 323 -5.00 -29.63 13.13
N VAL A 324 -6.29 -29.28 13.04
CA VAL A 324 -7.41 -30.14 13.46
C VAL A 324 -7.35 -31.49 12.76
N VAL A 325 -7.17 -31.52 11.43
CA VAL A 325 -7.07 -32.78 10.67
C VAL A 325 -5.87 -33.64 11.12
N ARG A 326 -4.74 -33.05 11.55
CA ARG A 326 -3.61 -33.82 12.13
C ARG A 326 -3.95 -34.41 13.50
N GLU A 327 -4.69 -33.68 14.31
CA GLU A 327 -5.13 -34.07 15.66
C GLU A 327 -6.16 -35.21 15.59
N GLU A 328 -7.18 -35.08 14.73
CA GLU A 328 -8.12 -36.16 14.40
C GLU A 328 -7.42 -37.41 13.86
N ASN A 329 -6.43 -37.25 12.97
CA ASN A 329 -5.61 -38.37 12.49
C ASN A 329 -4.76 -39.02 13.59
N ALA A 330 -4.38 -38.31 14.66
CA ALA A 330 -3.72 -38.91 15.81
C ALA A 330 -4.73 -39.73 16.63
N ASN A 331 -5.86 -39.12 16.97
CA ASN A 331 -6.95 -39.77 17.72
C ASN A 331 -7.43 -41.05 17.02
N LEU A 332 -7.60 -41.04 15.69
CA LEU A 332 -7.97 -42.21 14.90
C LEU A 332 -6.91 -43.32 14.91
N ARG A 333 -5.61 -42.98 14.95
CA ARG A 333 -4.53 -43.97 15.11
C ARG A 333 -4.52 -44.61 16.49
N ASP A 334 -4.80 -43.83 17.54
CA ASP A 334 -4.86 -44.36 18.91
C ASP A 334 -6.12 -45.23 19.14
N ILE A 335 -7.27 -44.86 18.55
CA ILE A 335 -8.47 -45.72 18.50
C ILE A 335 -8.19 -47.01 17.74
N LEU A 336 -7.53 -46.95 16.57
CA LEU A 336 -7.16 -48.14 15.81
C LEU A 336 -6.20 -49.05 16.59
N LYS A 337 -5.22 -48.46 17.30
CA LYS A 337 -4.30 -49.19 18.18
C LYS A 337 -5.02 -49.87 19.34
N HIS A 338 -6.03 -49.21 19.92
CA HIS A 338 -6.89 -49.81 20.96
C HIS A 338 -7.64 -51.03 20.41
N ALA A 339 -8.32 -50.88 19.27
CA ALA A 339 -9.08 -51.95 18.62
C ALA A 339 -8.20 -53.14 18.20
N VAL A 340 -6.95 -52.90 17.75
CA VAL A 340 -5.97 -53.96 17.44
C VAL A 340 -5.55 -54.71 18.71
N ASN A 341 -5.32 -54.01 19.83
CA ASN A 341 -5.00 -54.65 21.09
C ASN A 341 -6.17 -55.50 21.62
N GLU A 342 -7.40 -54.97 21.58
CA GLU A 342 -8.61 -55.70 21.94
C GLU A 342 -8.81 -56.95 21.07
N ALA A 343 -8.57 -56.84 19.75
CA ALA A 343 -8.63 -57.99 18.85
C ALA A 343 -7.57 -59.05 19.15
N SER A 344 -6.38 -58.67 19.63
CA SER A 344 -5.36 -59.63 20.10
C SER A 344 -5.83 -60.36 21.35
N ILE A 345 -6.33 -59.64 22.36
CA ILE A 345 -6.85 -60.20 23.61
C ILE A 345 -8.01 -61.18 23.33
N VAL A 346 -8.92 -60.83 22.40
CA VAL A 346 -10.01 -61.71 21.98
C VAL A 346 -9.48 -62.95 21.24
N LYS A 347 -8.46 -62.81 20.39
CA LYS A 347 -7.82 -63.94 19.69
C LYS A 347 -7.12 -64.88 20.68
N GLU A 348 -6.39 -64.35 21.64
CA GLU A 348 -5.70 -65.11 22.71
C GLU A 348 -6.72 -65.86 23.57
N SER A 349 -7.80 -65.18 23.98
CA SER A 349 -8.91 -65.79 24.73
C SER A 349 -9.61 -66.92 23.95
N LEU A 350 -9.79 -66.73 22.63
CA LEU A 350 -10.36 -67.74 21.74
C LEU A 350 -9.44 -68.96 21.57
N GLU A 351 -8.12 -68.77 21.58
CA GLU A 351 -7.16 -69.87 21.46
C GLU A 351 -7.07 -70.70 22.74
N ILE A 352 -7.12 -70.06 23.92
CA ILE A 352 -7.29 -70.76 25.21
C ILE A 352 -8.55 -71.62 25.18
N ALA A 353 -9.69 -71.04 24.78
CA ALA A 353 -10.96 -71.76 24.67
C ALA A 353 -10.97 -72.87 23.58
N ARG A 354 -10.05 -72.84 22.60
CA ARG A 354 -9.83 -73.97 21.67
C ARG A 354 -9.03 -75.08 22.33
N ASN A 355 -7.94 -74.73 23.00
CA ASN A 355 -7.05 -75.69 23.65
C ASN A 355 -7.78 -76.49 24.74
N GLU A 356 -8.53 -75.79 25.61
CA GLU A 356 -9.45 -76.40 26.58
C GLU A 356 -10.48 -77.32 25.91
N ASN A 357 -10.98 -76.96 24.73
CA ASN A 357 -11.96 -77.76 23.99
C ASN A 357 -11.35 -79.02 23.35
N SER A 358 -10.06 -79.01 22.97
CA SER A 358 -9.32 -80.23 22.60
C SER A 358 -9.03 -81.10 23.82
N GLU A 359 -8.53 -80.54 24.92
CA GLU A 359 -8.25 -81.29 26.16
C GLU A 359 -9.51 -82.01 26.67
N LEU A 360 -10.67 -81.32 26.65
CA LEU A 360 -11.96 -81.92 27.00
C LEU A 360 -12.43 -83.01 26.03
N LYS A 361 -12.06 -82.96 24.75
CA LYS A 361 -12.34 -84.03 23.77
C LYS A 361 -11.46 -85.24 23.97
N ASP A 362 -10.17 -85.01 24.24
CA ASP A 362 -9.20 -86.09 24.46
C ASP A 362 -9.52 -86.84 25.77
N LEU A 363 -9.88 -86.09 26.83
CA LEU A 363 -10.42 -86.66 28.08
C LEU A 363 -11.73 -87.43 27.84
N LEU A 364 -12.64 -86.91 27.00
CA LEU A 364 -13.89 -87.61 26.67
C LEU A 364 -13.62 -88.91 25.91
N ALA A 365 -12.69 -88.90 24.95
CA ALA A 365 -12.27 -90.09 24.19
C ALA A 365 -11.58 -91.12 25.11
N GLU A 366 -10.76 -90.67 26.07
CA GLU A 366 -10.17 -91.53 27.10
C GLU A 366 -11.27 -92.19 27.95
N LYS A 367 -12.28 -91.44 28.42
CA LYS A 367 -13.38 -92.02 29.21
C LYS A 367 -14.29 -92.94 28.40
N GLU A 368 -14.53 -92.65 27.12
CA GLU A 368 -15.25 -93.55 26.21
C GLU A 368 -14.46 -94.86 25.99
N SER A 369 -13.14 -94.79 25.80
CA SER A 369 -12.28 -95.98 25.69
C SER A 369 -12.27 -96.82 26.98
N ASN A 370 -12.21 -96.18 28.15
CA ASN A 370 -12.30 -96.87 29.44
C ASN A 370 -13.67 -97.55 29.61
N LEU A 371 -14.76 -96.88 29.22
CA LEU A 371 -16.12 -97.43 29.26
C LEU A 371 -16.27 -98.63 28.33
N GLN A 372 -15.65 -98.60 27.15
CA GLN A 372 -15.63 -99.73 26.22
C GLN A 372 -14.83 -100.92 26.77
N SER A 373 -13.68 -100.70 27.43
CA SER A 373 -12.95 -101.75 28.15
C SER A 373 -13.82 -102.38 29.25
N LEU A 374 -14.38 -101.56 30.14
CA LEU A 374 -15.24 -102.02 31.23
C LEU A 374 -16.48 -102.79 30.72
N LYS A 375 -17.04 -102.40 29.57
CA LYS A 375 -18.13 -103.14 28.92
C LYS A 375 -17.67 -104.49 28.36
N GLN A 376 -16.48 -104.57 27.76
CA GLN A 376 -15.92 -105.83 27.30
C GLN A 376 -15.58 -106.76 28.47
N GLU A 377 -15.00 -106.23 29.54
CA GLU A 377 -14.74 -106.94 30.81
C GLU A 377 -16.04 -107.45 31.44
N TYR A 378 -17.12 -106.65 31.43
CA TYR A 378 -18.44 -107.07 31.90
C TYR A 378 -19.05 -108.21 31.07
N GLU A 379 -18.98 -108.16 29.74
CA GLU A 379 -19.47 -109.27 28.90
C GLU A 379 -18.60 -110.52 29.06
N CYS A 380 -17.28 -110.38 29.23
CA CYS A 380 -16.39 -111.50 29.59
C CYS A 380 -16.74 -112.09 30.97
N LEU A 381 -17.02 -111.26 31.97
CA LEU A 381 -17.44 -111.68 33.31
C LEU A 381 -18.79 -112.41 33.26
N LYS A 382 -19.74 -111.90 32.48
CA LYS A 382 -21.07 -112.50 32.27
C LYS A 382 -21.01 -113.84 31.52
N VAL A 383 -20.06 -114.01 30.59
CA VAL A 383 -19.76 -115.31 29.97
C VAL A 383 -19.10 -116.27 30.96
N SER A 384 -18.21 -115.79 31.83
CA SER A 384 -17.60 -116.64 32.87
C SER A 384 -18.57 -116.99 34.00
N GLU A 385 -19.53 -116.11 34.32
CA GLU A 385 -20.66 -116.35 35.21
C GLU A 385 -21.61 -117.40 34.63
N ALA A 386 -21.95 -117.30 33.33
CA ALA A 386 -22.72 -118.33 32.63
C ALA A 386 -22.01 -119.69 32.68
N ALA A 387 -20.72 -119.74 32.33
CA ALA A 387 -19.93 -120.98 32.43
C ALA A 387 -19.79 -121.52 33.87
N ALA A 388 -19.70 -120.63 34.87
CA ALA A 388 -19.68 -121.02 36.28
C ALA A 388 -21.04 -121.56 36.74
N THR A 389 -22.15 -120.92 36.35
CA THR A 389 -23.51 -121.39 36.66
C THR A 389 -23.84 -122.70 35.95
N ASP A 390 -23.41 -122.88 34.70
CA ASP A 390 -23.46 -124.17 33.99
C ASP A 390 -22.64 -125.24 34.72
N SER A 391 -21.44 -124.92 35.21
CA SER A 391 -20.62 -125.86 35.99
C SER A 391 -21.28 -126.24 37.33
N VAL A 392 -21.91 -125.28 38.01
CA VAL A 392 -22.68 -125.50 39.25
C VAL A 392 -23.97 -126.27 38.98
N GLN A 393 -24.62 -126.05 37.83
CA GLN A 393 -25.79 -126.83 37.41
C GLN A 393 -25.40 -128.26 37.01
N GLY A 394 -24.25 -128.44 36.34
CA GLY A 394 -23.66 -129.74 36.06
C GLY A 394 -23.29 -130.50 37.33
N LEU A 395 -22.67 -129.83 38.31
CA LEU A 395 -22.38 -130.39 39.63
C LEU A 395 -23.67 -130.72 40.41
N LYS A 396 -24.70 -129.87 40.38
CA LYS A 396 -26.03 -130.17 40.95
C LYS A 396 -26.70 -131.36 40.26
N SER A 397 -26.54 -131.51 38.95
CA SER A 397 -27.07 -132.64 38.18
C SER A 397 -26.32 -133.94 38.47
N LEU A 398 -25.00 -133.88 38.64
CA LEU A 398 -24.20 -134.99 39.15
C LEU A 398 -24.59 -135.35 40.58
N PHE A 399 -24.79 -134.36 41.46
CA PHE A 399 -25.23 -134.58 42.84
C PHE A 399 -26.66 -135.17 42.90
N ALA A 400 -27.55 -134.78 41.99
CA ALA A 400 -28.86 -135.41 41.83
C ALA A 400 -28.73 -136.86 41.32
N ALA A 401 -27.84 -137.12 40.35
CA ALA A 401 -27.60 -138.46 39.81
C ALA A 401 -26.96 -139.41 40.83
N THR A 402 -26.00 -138.94 41.66
CA THR A 402 -25.52 -139.72 42.80
C THR A 402 -26.56 -139.83 43.90
N SER A 403 -27.36 -138.80 44.17
CA SER A 403 -28.48 -138.86 45.12
C SER A 403 -29.64 -139.75 44.66
N THR A 404 -29.66 -140.22 43.40
CA THR A 404 -30.55 -141.30 42.94
C THR A 404 -30.01 -142.71 43.22
N MET A 405 -28.89 -142.84 43.93
CA MET A 405 -28.49 -144.05 44.65
C MET A 405 -28.26 -143.72 46.14
N ASP A 406 -28.78 -144.57 47.03
CA ASP A 406 -28.74 -144.45 48.51
C ASP A 406 -29.43 -143.22 49.15
N SER A 407 -30.76 -143.26 49.08
CA SER A 407 -31.64 -143.32 50.27
C SER A 407 -31.75 -142.10 51.22
N SER A 408 -32.72 -141.24 50.91
CA SER A 408 -33.80 -140.77 51.81
C SER A 408 -33.69 -140.93 53.34
N GLN A 409 -33.79 -139.83 54.10
CA GLN A 409 -34.97 -139.50 54.93
C GLN A 409 -34.92 -138.10 55.62
N LEU A 410 -36.09 -137.41 55.66
CA LEU A 410 -36.54 -136.35 56.61
C LEU A 410 -35.78 -134.98 56.67
N VAL A 411 -36.39 -133.88 57.19
CA VAL A 411 -37.55 -133.06 56.72
C VAL A 411 -37.75 -131.84 57.67
N SER A 412 -38.16 -130.66 57.12
CA SER A 412 -38.56 -129.39 57.80
C SER A 412 -37.47 -128.63 58.59
N SER A 413 -37.45 -127.29 58.73
CA SER A 413 -38.41 -126.19 58.43
C SER A 413 -37.71 -125.06 57.61
N LEU A 414 -38.33 -124.27 56.70
CA LEU A 414 -39.52 -123.36 56.76
C LEU A 414 -39.31 -122.16 57.70
N GLU A 415 -39.57 -120.86 57.39
CA GLU A 415 -39.97 -120.07 56.18
C GLU A 415 -39.43 -118.60 56.35
N THR A 416 -39.18 -117.69 55.38
CA THR A 416 -39.32 -117.59 53.89
C THR A 416 -40.44 -116.67 53.31
N GLU A 417 -40.37 -115.34 53.55
CA GLU A 417 -41.13 -114.26 52.84
C GLU A 417 -40.34 -112.92 52.88
N SER A 418 -40.30 -111.95 51.93
CA SER A 418 -40.75 -111.80 50.52
C SER A 418 -41.91 -110.80 50.20
N ILE A 419 -41.53 -109.63 49.66
CA ILE A 419 -42.20 -108.83 48.60
C ILE A 419 -43.55 -108.09 48.88
N MET A 420 -43.52 -106.76 48.71
CA MET A 420 -44.40 -105.96 47.80
C MET A 420 -43.54 -104.81 47.22
N VAL A 421 -43.33 -104.62 45.91
CA VAL A 421 -44.24 -104.37 44.76
C VAL A 421 -44.86 -102.97 44.75
N SER A 422 -44.43 -102.15 43.79
CA SER A 422 -45.29 -101.31 42.94
C SER A 422 -44.53 -100.76 41.74
N ASP A 423 -44.95 -101.14 40.53
CA ASP A 423 -44.52 -100.53 39.26
C ASP A 423 -45.04 -99.09 39.10
N SER A 424 -44.34 -98.24 38.34
CA SER A 424 -44.70 -98.05 36.91
C SER A 424 -44.15 -96.78 36.22
N LYS A 425 -43.94 -96.93 34.90
CA LYS A 425 -43.98 -95.91 33.83
C LYS A 425 -42.91 -94.80 33.80
N ALA A 426 -42.12 -94.83 32.72
CA ALA A 426 -41.33 -93.69 32.26
C ALA A 426 -42.20 -92.63 31.56
N SER A 427 -41.85 -91.34 31.70
CA SER A 427 -42.22 -90.31 30.71
C SER A 427 -41.42 -89.00 30.84
N LYS A 428 -40.80 -88.59 29.72
CA LYS A 428 -40.53 -87.22 29.23
C LYS A 428 -39.67 -86.20 30.02
N PHE A 429 -38.89 -85.47 29.21
CA PHE A 429 -38.16 -84.23 29.52
C PHE A 429 -39.06 -83.04 29.91
N SER A 430 -38.59 -82.26 30.88
CA SER A 430 -38.53 -80.77 30.90
C SER A 430 -37.77 -80.38 32.18
N SER A 431 -36.67 -79.63 32.24
CA SER A 431 -36.29 -78.30 31.73
C SER A 431 -35.76 -77.49 32.94
N GLU A 432 -34.84 -76.56 32.70
CA GLU A 432 -34.45 -75.43 33.56
C GLU A 432 -34.18 -75.61 35.07
N ARG A 433 -32.89 -75.44 35.46
CA ARG A 433 -32.56 -74.43 36.49
C ARG A 433 -31.13 -73.88 36.38
N TRP A 434 -31.00 -72.64 35.91
CA TRP A 434 -29.77 -71.83 36.04
C TRP A 434 -29.92 -70.83 37.21
N ARG A 435 -28.98 -70.87 38.17
CA ARG A 435 -28.56 -69.85 39.19
C ARG A 435 -27.95 -70.57 40.42
N ASN A 436 -27.07 -69.97 41.23
CA ASN A 436 -26.67 -68.56 41.38
C ASN A 436 -25.24 -68.45 41.94
N GLY A 437 -24.54 -67.32 41.74
CA GLY A 437 -23.20 -67.08 42.31
C GLY A 437 -22.61 -65.69 42.04
N ASN A 438 -23.06 -64.68 42.78
CA ASN A 438 -22.55 -63.28 42.78
C ASN A 438 -21.71 -63.04 44.06
N PRO A 439 -20.85 -62.00 44.23
CA PRO A 439 -21.05 -60.58 43.84
C PRO A 439 -19.82 -59.96 43.11
N ARG A 440 -19.72 -58.66 42.73
CA ARG A 440 -19.99 -57.40 43.47
C ARG A 440 -20.07 -56.19 42.53
N ILE A 441 -20.87 -55.17 42.91
CA ILE A 441 -21.17 -53.97 42.11
C ILE A 441 -20.62 -52.70 42.79
N GLN A 442 -20.08 -51.74 42.01
CA GLN A 442 -20.22 -50.30 42.32
C GLN A 442 -20.41 -49.42 41.06
N LYS A 443 -21.60 -48.81 40.97
CA LYS A 443 -21.92 -47.45 40.46
C LYS A 443 -21.29 -46.98 39.12
N GLY A 444 -22.08 -47.06 38.05
CA GLY A 444 -22.03 -46.15 36.90
C GLY A 444 -23.41 -45.52 36.67
N ARG A 445 -23.51 -44.19 36.50
CA ARG A 445 -24.79 -43.45 36.53
C ARG A 445 -25.33 -43.20 35.11
N ARG A 446 -26.61 -43.50 34.87
CA ARG A 446 -27.31 -43.07 33.64
C ARG A 446 -27.89 -41.66 33.80
N HIS A 447 -27.71 -40.86 32.75
CA HIS A 447 -28.62 -39.78 32.34
C HIS A 447 -28.88 -40.02 30.85
N SER A 448 -30.12 -40.30 30.44
CA SER A 448 -31.20 -39.33 30.15
C SER A 448 -31.08 -38.80 28.71
N ILE A 449 -31.99 -39.26 27.84
CA ILE A 449 -32.16 -38.74 26.48
C ILE A 449 -32.70 -37.31 26.57
N GLY A 450 -32.08 -36.38 25.83
CA GLY A 450 -32.52 -34.99 25.69
C GLY A 450 -33.00 -34.69 24.27
N GLU A 451 -33.84 -33.67 24.13
CA GLU A 451 -34.55 -33.33 22.89
C GLU A 451 -33.65 -32.65 21.83
N PRO A 452 -33.95 -32.81 20.53
CA PRO A 452 -33.39 -31.96 19.48
C PRO A 452 -34.08 -30.58 19.47
N GLY A 453 -33.40 -29.58 20.01
CA GLY A 453 -33.84 -28.18 19.96
C GLY A 453 -33.92 -27.65 18.51
N LYS A 454 -35.03 -26.98 18.19
CA LYS A 454 -35.27 -26.40 16.85
C LYS A 454 -34.39 -25.17 16.61
N PHE A 455 -33.87 -25.02 15.40
CA PHE A 455 -33.63 -23.69 14.83
C PHE A 455 -33.95 -23.65 13.33
N ASN A 456 -34.35 -22.47 12.84
CA ASN A 456 -34.90 -22.30 11.49
C ASN A 456 -33.81 -22.06 10.43
N GLY A 457 -34.05 -22.53 9.21
CA GLY A 457 -33.15 -22.36 8.07
C GLY A 457 -33.75 -22.85 6.76
N SER A 458 -34.86 -22.24 6.33
CA SER A 458 -35.54 -22.57 5.06
C SER A 458 -35.60 -21.35 4.15
N LEU A 459 -35.12 -21.48 2.91
CA LEU A 459 -35.82 -21.11 1.66
C LEU A 459 -34.91 -21.37 0.44
N TYR A 460 -35.38 -22.19 -0.50
CA TYR A 460 -34.95 -22.39 -1.92
C TYR A 460 -33.44 -22.58 -2.26
N GLY A 461 -33.07 -23.29 -3.33
CA GLY A 461 -33.89 -24.04 -4.30
C GLY A 461 -33.39 -23.83 -5.73
N GLY A 462 -33.00 -24.92 -6.42
CA GLY A 462 -32.52 -24.87 -7.80
C GLY A 462 -31.75 -26.13 -8.17
N GLY A 463 -32.40 -27.07 -8.88
CA GLY A 463 -31.74 -28.26 -9.40
C GLY A 463 -31.09 -27.99 -10.76
N GLY A 464 -29.87 -28.50 -10.97
CA GLY A 464 -29.14 -28.40 -12.23
C GLY A 464 -27.94 -29.34 -12.23
N SER A 465 -27.94 -30.29 -13.16
CA SER A 465 -26.95 -31.38 -13.26
C SER A 465 -26.86 -31.79 -14.73
N PRO A 466 -25.74 -32.39 -15.21
CA PRO A 466 -24.33 -32.10 -14.88
C PRO A 466 -23.48 -31.90 -16.17
N GLU A 467 -22.25 -31.38 -16.07
CA GLU A 467 -21.16 -31.89 -16.93
C GLU A 467 -19.72 -31.60 -16.45
N GLN A 468 -18.99 -32.70 -16.23
CA GLN A 468 -17.58 -32.98 -16.58
C GLN A 468 -16.58 -31.82 -16.77
N ASN A 469 -15.52 -31.77 -15.93
CA ASN A 469 -14.20 -32.38 -16.26
C ASN A 469 -13.11 -32.15 -15.17
N GLY A 470 -12.07 -33.00 -15.18
CA GLY A 470 -10.78 -32.97 -14.44
C GLY A 470 -10.65 -32.06 -13.19
N VAL A 471 -10.47 -32.55 -11.96
CA VAL A 471 -9.52 -33.58 -11.48
C VAL A 471 -8.10 -33.42 -12.05
N LEU A 472 -7.21 -32.80 -11.26
CA LEU A 472 -5.83 -33.27 -11.05
C LEU A 472 -5.26 -32.64 -9.75
N CYS A 473 -5.37 -33.35 -8.63
CA CYS A 473 -4.65 -32.99 -7.41
C CYS A 473 -3.18 -33.43 -7.54
N ALA A 474 -2.27 -32.48 -7.74
CA ALA A 474 -0.84 -32.75 -7.76
C ALA A 474 -0.28 -32.86 -6.33
N SER A 475 -0.12 -34.09 -5.85
CA SER A 475 0.55 -34.38 -4.58
C SER A 475 1.99 -33.87 -4.56
N LEU A 476 2.34 -33.03 -3.59
CA LEU A 476 3.74 -32.76 -3.23
C LEU A 476 3.97 -33.09 -1.75
N SER A 477 4.35 -34.35 -1.53
CA SER A 477 5.05 -34.76 -0.32
C SER A 477 6.40 -34.05 -0.23
N ASN A 478 6.66 -33.40 0.90
CA ASN A 478 7.97 -33.43 1.56
C ASN A 478 7.80 -32.96 3.00
N VAL A 479 7.82 -33.92 3.93
CA VAL A 479 7.77 -33.67 5.38
C VAL A 479 9.06 -34.22 5.97
N SER A 480 10.01 -33.32 6.23
CA SER A 480 11.22 -33.55 7.03
C SER A 480 11.81 -32.20 7.43
N ASP A 481 12.73 -32.22 8.40
CA ASP A 481 13.61 -31.11 8.78
C ASP A 481 12.93 -29.80 9.20
N LEU A 482 12.40 -29.80 10.43
CA LEU A 482 12.91 -28.94 11.51
C LEU A 482 12.26 -29.31 12.86
N ARG A 483 12.88 -30.26 13.56
CA ARG A 483 12.83 -30.29 15.03
C ARG A 483 13.89 -29.33 15.60
N ASP A 484 13.83 -29.13 16.91
CA ASP A 484 14.88 -28.58 17.77
C ASP A 484 15.26 -27.10 17.54
N ALA A 485 14.43 -26.21 18.12
CA ALA A 485 14.91 -25.06 18.92
C ALA A 485 13.74 -24.43 19.70
N SER A 486 13.33 -25.04 20.82
CA SER A 486 12.33 -24.46 21.73
C SER A 486 12.84 -24.44 23.17
N SER A 487 13.42 -23.30 23.57
CA SER A 487 13.78 -23.01 24.95
C SER A 487 13.79 -21.49 25.17
N ILE A 488 12.91 -21.02 26.06
CA ILE A 488 13.18 -20.15 27.24
C ILE A 488 14.39 -19.19 27.06
N VAL A 489 14.24 -17.87 27.14
CA VAL A 489 13.89 -17.07 28.34
C VAL A 489 12.91 -15.91 28.02
N ALA A 490 12.21 -15.39 29.03
CA ALA A 490 11.40 -14.16 28.99
C ALA A 490 11.94 -13.10 29.99
N TYR A 491 11.32 -11.91 30.00
CA TYR A 491 11.56 -10.70 30.83
C TYR A 491 12.41 -9.56 30.23
N ASP A 492 11.67 -8.50 29.90
CA ASP A 492 11.85 -7.11 30.38
C ASP A 492 13.02 -6.24 29.88
N GLU A 493 13.08 -5.02 30.43
CA GLU A 493 13.27 -3.78 29.67
C GLU A 493 14.46 -2.93 30.16
N GLU A 494 14.73 -1.84 29.44
CA GLU A 494 15.58 -0.69 29.82
C GLU A 494 17.13 -0.86 29.94
N THR A 495 17.80 -0.32 28.91
CA THR A 495 18.80 0.78 29.04
C THR A 495 20.32 0.47 29.00
N LEU A 496 21.05 1.42 28.40
CA LEU A 496 22.52 1.64 28.34
C LEU A 496 23.44 0.77 27.45
N ILE A 497 23.55 1.23 26.20
CA ILE A 497 24.80 1.51 25.43
C ILE A 497 26.13 0.95 25.98
N SER A 498 26.77 0.05 25.20
CA SER A 498 28.19 0.15 24.83
C SER A 498 28.51 -0.70 23.58
N ASP A 499 29.73 -0.57 23.03
CA ASP A 499 30.23 -1.21 21.80
C ASP A 499 30.35 -2.75 21.86
N GLY A 500 30.49 -3.44 20.72
CA GLY A 500 31.12 -4.78 20.77
C GLY A 500 30.91 -5.89 19.70
N PHE A 501 30.57 -5.60 18.43
CA PHE A 501 30.80 -6.51 17.28
C PHE A 501 29.96 -7.82 17.10
N ASP A 502 29.86 -8.24 15.82
CA ASP A 502 29.45 -9.55 15.25
C ASP A 502 28.30 -10.41 15.85
N HIS A 503 27.04 -10.06 15.56
CA HIS A 503 25.89 -11.01 15.57
C HIS A 503 24.77 -10.66 14.53
N THR A 504 25.10 -10.57 13.23
CA THR A 504 24.15 -10.08 12.18
C THR A 504 23.75 -11.10 11.10
N ASP A 505 24.57 -12.12 10.82
CA ASP A 505 24.47 -12.93 9.59
C ASP A 505 23.18 -13.78 9.49
N ALA A 506 22.65 -14.26 10.63
CA ALA A 506 21.39 -14.99 10.68
C ALA A 506 20.15 -14.13 10.32
N LYS A 507 20.16 -12.83 10.68
CA LYS A 507 19.06 -11.90 10.36
C LYS A 507 19.11 -11.48 8.88
N LEU A 508 20.29 -11.32 8.31
CA LEU A 508 20.49 -11.06 6.87
C LEU A 508 19.96 -12.21 5.99
N LYS A 509 20.25 -13.46 6.34
CA LYS A 509 19.76 -14.65 5.60
C LYS A 509 18.23 -14.74 5.57
N LYS A 510 17.55 -14.39 6.67
CA LYS A 510 16.07 -14.31 6.74
C LYS A 510 15.50 -13.17 5.88
N LYS A 511 16.08 -11.96 5.90
CA LYS A 511 15.66 -10.88 4.97
C LYS A 511 15.87 -11.27 3.49
N LYS A 512 16.98 -11.93 3.17
CA LYS A 512 17.34 -12.33 1.78
C LYS A 512 16.39 -13.37 1.18
N THR A 513 15.84 -14.28 1.99
CA THR A 513 14.84 -15.27 1.54
C THR A 513 13.44 -14.65 1.36
N ILE A 514 13.03 -13.71 2.22
CA ILE A 514 11.78 -12.97 2.06
C ILE A 514 11.81 -12.09 0.79
N LEU A 515 12.90 -11.35 0.58
CA LEU A 515 13.08 -10.54 -0.64
C LEU A 515 13.11 -11.37 -1.92
N ARG A 516 13.71 -12.58 -1.88
CA ARG A 516 13.65 -13.52 -3.01
C ARG A 516 12.21 -13.96 -3.29
N ARG A 517 11.45 -14.39 -2.27
CA ARG A 517 10.03 -14.75 -2.43
C ARG A 517 9.18 -13.60 -2.99
N PHE A 518 9.46 -12.35 -2.59
CA PHE A 518 8.79 -11.18 -3.16
C PHE A 518 9.13 -10.96 -4.65
N ALA A 519 10.42 -11.06 -5.02
CA ALA A 519 10.85 -10.97 -6.42
C ALA A 519 10.23 -12.09 -7.28
N ASP A 520 10.15 -13.31 -6.76
CA ASP A 520 9.51 -14.46 -7.42
C ASP A 520 7.97 -14.33 -7.51
N MET A 521 7.36 -13.44 -6.71
CA MET A 521 5.94 -13.11 -6.78
C MET A 521 5.67 -12.04 -7.84
N LEU A 522 6.48 -10.97 -7.85
CA LEU A 522 6.43 -9.91 -8.87
C LEU A 522 6.70 -10.46 -10.28
N ARG A 523 7.72 -11.33 -10.42
CA ARG A 523 8.06 -11.98 -11.70
C ARG A 523 6.89 -12.82 -12.25
N ARG A 524 6.11 -13.46 -11.37
CA ARG A 524 4.89 -14.20 -11.74
C ARG A 524 3.68 -13.30 -12.03
N LYS A 525 3.48 -12.19 -11.30
CA LYS A 525 2.41 -11.20 -11.63
C LYS A 525 2.65 -10.55 -13.00
N HIS A 526 3.89 -10.46 -13.49
CA HIS A 526 4.18 -9.92 -14.82
C HIS A 526 3.81 -10.89 -15.97
N SER A 527 4.02 -12.20 -15.80
CA SER A 527 3.69 -13.22 -16.81
C SER A 527 2.20 -13.25 -17.19
N TYR A 528 1.29 -12.98 -16.24
CA TYR A 528 -0.15 -12.94 -16.51
C TYR A 528 -0.58 -11.74 -17.36
N LYS A 529 0.23 -10.67 -17.48
CA LYS A 529 -0.16 -9.45 -18.21
C LYS A 529 0.15 -9.48 -19.71
N GLN A 530 0.88 -10.49 -20.21
CA GLN A 530 1.09 -10.66 -21.67
C GLN A 530 0.06 -11.58 -22.35
N ASN A 531 -0.70 -12.39 -21.59
CA ASN A 531 -1.71 -13.29 -22.16
C ASN A 531 -3.14 -12.69 -22.19
N SER A 532 -3.27 -11.38 -21.96
CA SER A 532 -4.56 -10.67 -21.87
C SER A 532 -4.65 -9.49 -22.85
N SER A 533 -4.01 -9.62 -24.02
CA SER A 533 -4.01 -8.61 -25.09
C SER A 533 -4.37 -9.17 -26.48
N TYR A 534 -5.12 -10.27 -26.49
CA TYR A 534 -5.63 -10.94 -27.70
C TYR A 534 -7.07 -11.44 -27.50
N LEU A 535 -7.99 -10.47 -27.35
CA LEU A 535 -9.44 -10.59 -27.53
C LEU A 535 -10.00 -9.20 -27.86
#